data_AF-A0A4W6BZS7-F1
#
_entry.id   AF-A0A4W6BZS7-F1
#
_cell.length_a   1.000
_cell.length_b   1.000
_cell.length_c   1.000
_cell.angle_alpha   90.00
_cell.angle_beta   90.00
_cell.angle_gamma   90.00
#
_symmetry.space_group_name_H-M   'P 1'
#
loop_
_entity.id
_entity.type
_entity.pdbx_description
1 polymer ?
#
loop_
_entity_poly.entity_id
_entity_poly.type
_entity_poly.pdbx_seq_one_letter_code
_entity_poly.pdbx_strand_id
1 'polypeptide(L)'
;RSLLLLIKQNLNEGWKTGLCSVPPVGHSHSLLALANNTCVKHRFMELRERFTKLYRKKAHLHHYLHIEGMEQSCFSEAITSLSSLIEEYHHLDATKGRFMQDSPRLSIAR
;
A
#
# COMPACT_ATOMS: atom_id res chain seq x y z
N ARG A 1 11.66 8.42 24.51
CA ARG A 1 12.01 9.12 23.23
C ARG A 1 11.68 8.17 22.09
N SER A 2 10.72 8.52 21.24
CA SER A 2 10.26 7.68 20.12
C SER A 2 10.75 8.29 18.82
N LEU A 3 11.42 7.54 17.97
CA LEU A 3 11.82 8.01 16.64
C LEU A 3 10.82 7.50 15.60
N LEU A 4 10.32 8.39 14.75
CA LEU A 4 9.54 8.05 13.56
C LEU A 4 10.45 8.17 12.33
N LEU A 5 10.74 7.05 11.67
CA LEU A 5 11.47 7.00 10.42
C LEU A 5 10.48 6.74 9.27
N LEU A 6 10.34 7.71 8.38
CA LEU A 6 9.56 7.63 7.15
C LEU A 6 10.51 7.43 5.97
N ILE A 7 10.61 6.21 5.46
CA ILE A 7 11.37 5.87 4.26
C ILE A 7 10.44 6.03 3.06
N LYS A 8 10.66 7.08 2.26
CA LYS A 8 9.98 7.28 0.98
C LYS A 8 10.86 6.76 -0.15
N GLN A 9 10.29 6.00 -1.07
CA GLN A 9 10.91 5.84 -2.39
C GLN A 9 10.81 7.17 -3.15
N ASN A 10 11.86 8.00 -3.03
CA ASN A 10 12.14 9.05 -3.99
C ASN A 10 13.66 9.29 -4.06
N LEU A 11 14.23 9.36 -5.27
CA LEU A 11 15.67 9.27 -5.52
C LEU A 11 16.48 10.52 -5.09
N ASN A 12 15.84 11.63 -4.73
CA ASN A 12 16.54 12.82 -4.25
C ASN A 12 16.69 12.87 -2.72
N GLU A 13 15.74 12.32 -1.94
CA GLU A 13 15.80 12.23 -0.46
C GLU A 13 15.05 10.96 0.00
N GLY A 14 15.77 9.86 0.21
CA GLY A 14 15.20 8.52 0.43
C GLY A 14 14.65 8.24 1.84
N TRP A 15 14.77 9.18 2.78
CA TRP A 15 14.29 9.00 4.16
C TRP A 15 14.01 10.34 4.84
N LYS A 16 13.03 10.32 5.74
CA LYS A 16 12.67 11.42 6.65
C LYS A 16 12.68 10.87 8.08
N THR A 17 13.24 11.62 9.02
CA THR A 17 13.13 11.32 10.45
C THR A 17 12.31 12.36 11.17
N GLY A 18 11.55 11.92 12.17
CA GLY A 18 10.89 12.74 13.16
C GLY A 18 11.20 12.19 14.55
N LEU A 19 11.41 13.08 15.52
CA LEU A 19 11.67 12.70 16.91
C LEU A 19 10.49 13.11 17.77
N CYS A 20 9.97 12.18 18.55
CA CYS A 20 8.97 12.41 19.58
C CYS A 20 9.62 12.28 20.96
N SER A 21 9.44 13.30 21.79
CA SER A 21 9.96 13.31 23.16
C SER A 21 9.24 12.31 24.07
N VAL A 22 7.94 12.08 23.81
CA VAL A 22 7.07 11.22 24.61
C VAL A 22 7.19 9.74 24.17
N PRO A 23 7.60 8.82 25.05
CA PRO A 23 7.59 7.39 24.75
C PRO A 23 6.17 6.80 24.81
N PRO A 24 5.90 5.69 24.10
CA PRO A 24 4.65 4.95 24.29
C PRO A 24 4.58 4.33 25.69
N VAL A 25 3.36 4.09 26.17
CA VAL A 25 3.11 3.52 27.50
C VAL A 25 3.85 2.18 27.65
N GLY A 26 4.52 2.00 28.79
CA GLY A 26 5.23 0.75 29.12
C GLY A 26 6.59 0.57 28.44
N HIS A 27 7.08 1.55 27.67
CA HIS A 27 8.39 1.48 27.01
C HIS A 27 9.25 2.70 27.32
N SER A 28 10.56 2.54 27.43
CA SER A 28 11.51 3.66 27.56
C SER A 28 11.77 4.35 26.21
N HIS A 29 11.77 3.56 25.13
CA HIS A 29 12.03 3.99 23.76
C HIS A 29 11.23 3.15 22.76
N SER A 30 10.97 3.71 21.58
CA SER A 30 10.40 2.98 20.45
C SER A 30 10.84 3.58 19.12
N LEU A 31 10.76 2.78 18.07
CA LEU A 31 11.03 3.17 16.70
C LEU A 31 9.84 2.76 15.83
N LEU A 32 9.31 3.70 15.05
CA LEU A 32 8.31 3.42 14.02
C LEU A 32 8.95 3.63 12.65
N ALA A 33 8.98 2.59 11.82
CA ALA A 33 9.48 2.65 10.45
C ALA A 33 8.33 2.49 9.46
N LEU A 34 8.15 3.48 8.58
CA LEU A 34 7.17 3.45 7.50
C LEU A 34 7.90 3.45 6.17
N ALA A 35 7.80 2.36 5.40
CA ALA A 35 8.46 2.22 4.12
C ALA A 35 7.43 2.09 2.99
N ASN A 36 7.42 3.04 2.06
CA ASN A 36 6.68 2.89 0.81
C ASN A 36 7.62 2.30 -0.25
N ASN A 37 7.51 0.99 -0.47
CA ASN A 37 8.35 0.26 -1.42
C ASN A 37 7.51 -0.63 -2.34
N THR A 38 8.10 -1.04 -3.45
CA THR A 38 7.47 -1.92 -4.44
C THR A 38 7.29 -3.37 -3.97
N CYS A 39 7.90 -3.76 -2.84
CA CYS A 39 7.76 -5.12 -2.30
C CYS A 39 6.32 -5.45 -1.86
N VAL A 40 5.50 -4.43 -1.60
CA VAL A 40 4.07 -4.60 -1.30
C VAL A 40 3.29 -5.32 -2.41
N LYS A 41 3.76 -5.24 -3.66
CA LYS A 41 3.21 -5.95 -4.83
C LYS A 41 2.95 -7.43 -4.55
N HIS A 42 3.87 -8.11 -3.87
CA HIS A 42 3.73 -9.53 -3.56
C HIS A 42 2.47 -9.82 -2.71
N ARG A 43 2.15 -8.94 -1.75
CA ARG A 43 0.95 -9.06 -0.92
C ARG A 43 -0.33 -8.90 -1.74
N PHE A 44 -0.33 -8.01 -2.73
CA PHE A 44 -1.46 -7.86 -3.65
C PHE A 44 -1.64 -9.10 -4.55
N MET A 45 -0.55 -9.72 -5.00
CA MET A 45 -0.61 -10.98 -5.74
C MET A 45 -1.22 -12.11 -4.89
N GLU A 46 -0.78 -12.26 -3.64
CA GLU A 46 -1.35 -13.23 -2.69
C GLU A 46 -2.85 -12.97 -2.43
N LEU A 47 -3.23 -11.70 -2.24
CA LEU A 47 -4.62 -11.30 -2.05
C LEU A 47 -5.49 -11.68 -3.25
N ARG A 48 -5.03 -11.38 -4.48
CA ARG A 48 -5.73 -11.73 -5.72
C ARG A 48 -5.92 -13.23 -5.85
N GLU A 49 -4.89 -14.02 -5.53
CA GLU A 49 -4.96 -15.48 -5.58
C GLU A 49 -5.98 -16.04 -4.58
N ARG A 50 -5.93 -15.56 -3.32
CA ARG A 50 -6.88 -15.97 -2.27
C ARG A 50 -8.31 -15.58 -2.64
N PHE A 51 -8.51 -14.36 -3.13
CA PHE A 51 -9.81 -13.91 -3.62
C PHE A 51 -10.31 -14.85 -4.72
N THR A 52 -9.49 -15.13 -5.73
CA THR A 52 -9.87 -15.97 -6.88
C THR A 52 -10.27 -17.38 -6.42
N LYS A 53 -9.53 -17.96 -5.47
CA LYS A 53 -9.87 -19.28 -4.89
C LYS A 53 -11.24 -19.27 -4.21
N LEU A 54 -11.55 -18.25 -3.41
CA LEU A 54 -12.83 -18.12 -2.71
C LEU A 54 -13.98 -17.85 -3.68
N TYR A 55 -13.77 -16.92 -4.61
CA TYR A 55 -14.76 -16.50 -5.58
C TYR A 55 -15.15 -17.63 -6.54
N ARG A 56 -14.17 -18.44 -7.01
CA ARG A 56 -14.43 -19.64 -7.82
C ARG A 56 -15.31 -20.66 -7.10
N LYS A 57 -15.19 -20.75 -5.77
CA LYS A 57 -16.05 -21.61 -4.92
C LYS A 57 -17.37 -20.95 -4.52
N LYS A 58 -17.63 -19.71 -4.98
CA LYS A 58 -18.76 -18.86 -4.55
C LYS A 58 -18.86 -18.75 -3.03
N ALA A 59 -17.72 -18.83 -2.33
CA ALA A 59 -17.69 -18.83 -0.87
C ALA A 59 -18.20 -17.49 -0.33
N HIS A 60 -19.25 -17.54 0.50
CA HIS A 60 -19.95 -16.39 1.07
C HIS A 60 -20.49 -15.35 0.07
N LEU A 61 -20.51 -15.66 -1.23
CA LEU A 61 -20.86 -14.69 -2.28
C LEU A 61 -22.26 -14.09 -2.08
N HIS A 62 -23.24 -14.90 -1.66
CA HIS A 62 -24.61 -14.44 -1.46
C HIS A 62 -24.75 -13.36 -0.38
N HIS A 63 -23.90 -13.37 0.66
CA HIS A 63 -23.95 -12.36 1.72
C HIS A 63 -23.62 -10.97 1.19
N TYR A 64 -22.71 -10.91 0.21
CA TYR A 64 -22.33 -9.64 -0.42
C TYR A 64 -23.35 -9.18 -1.45
N LEU A 65 -23.96 -10.11 -2.21
CA LEU A 65 -24.99 -9.77 -3.20
C LEU A 65 -26.34 -9.36 -2.58
N HIS A 66 -26.57 -9.67 -1.30
CA HIS A 66 -27.76 -9.20 -0.58
C HIS A 66 -27.63 -7.71 -0.19
N ILE A 67 -26.41 -7.17 -0.18
CA ILE A 67 -26.19 -5.76 0.17
C ILE A 67 -26.67 -4.87 -0.97
N GLU A 68 -27.48 -3.87 -0.66
CA GLU A 68 -27.97 -2.91 -1.64
C GLU A 68 -26.80 -2.22 -2.36
N GLY A 69 -26.86 -2.16 -3.70
CA GLY A 69 -25.80 -1.58 -4.53
C GLY A 69 -24.58 -2.46 -4.77
N MET A 70 -24.57 -3.72 -4.28
CA MET A 70 -23.50 -4.68 -4.58
C MET A 70 -23.92 -5.65 -5.68
N GLU A 71 -23.31 -5.52 -6.85
CA GLU A 71 -23.54 -6.39 -8.00
C GLU A 71 -22.37 -7.36 -8.24
N GLN A 72 -22.63 -8.42 -9.03
CA GLN A 72 -21.59 -9.37 -9.41
C GLN A 72 -20.44 -8.72 -10.19
N SER A 73 -20.76 -7.69 -10.99
CA SER A 73 -19.82 -6.84 -11.75
C SER A 73 -18.78 -6.18 -10.86
N CYS A 74 -19.17 -5.70 -9.67
CA CYS A 74 -18.27 -5.04 -8.71
C CYS A 74 -17.08 -5.92 -8.31
N PHE A 75 -17.26 -7.24 -8.23
CA PHE A 75 -16.16 -8.18 -7.94
C PHE A 75 -15.15 -8.27 -9.09
N SER A 76 -15.65 -8.31 -10.33
CA SER A 76 -14.82 -8.34 -11.53
C SER A 76 -14.04 -7.04 -11.69
N GLU A 77 -14.68 -5.90 -11.42
CA GLU A 77 -14.06 -4.58 -11.41
C GLU A 77 -12.98 -4.47 -10.34
N ALA A 78 -13.25 -4.90 -9.11
CA ALA A 78 -12.28 -4.88 -8.02
C ALA A 78 -11.02 -5.71 -8.35
N ILE A 79 -11.18 -6.89 -8.95
CA ILE A 79 -10.05 -7.73 -9.37
C ILE A 79 -9.28 -7.14 -10.55
N THR A 80 -9.98 -6.48 -11.47
CA THR A 80 -9.36 -5.76 -12.58
C THR A 80 -8.51 -4.60 -12.03
N SER A 81 -9.07 -3.78 -11.14
CA SER A 81 -8.36 -2.70 -10.45
C SER A 81 -7.13 -3.20 -9.69
N LEU A 82 -7.26 -4.30 -8.93
CA LEU A 82 -6.13 -4.93 -8.23
C LEU A 82 -5.04 -5.43 -9.19
N SER A 83 -5.44 -5.96 -10.36
CA SER A 83 -4.49 -6.44 -11.36
C SER A 83 -3.76 -5.28 -12.04
N SER A 84 -4.44 -4.19 -12.36
CA SER A 84 -3.83 -2.95 -12.86
C SER A 84 -2.81 -2.40 -11.85
N LEU A 85 -3.15 -2.35 -10.56
CA LEU A 85 -2.24 -1.91 -9.51
C LEU A 85 -0.97 -2.78 -9.43
N ILE A 86 -1.11 -4.11 -9.52
CA ILE A 86 0.05 -5.02 -9.55
C ILE A 86 0.95 -4.71 -10.74
N GLU A 87 0.37 -4.43 -11.91
CA GLU A 87 1.11 -4.09 -13.12
C GLU A 87 1.82 -2.73 -13.01
N GLU A 88 1.18 -1.73 -12.40
CA GLU A 88 1.84 -0.44 -12.09
C GLU A 88 3.09 -0.64 -11.23
N TYR A 89 3.00 -1.45 -10.16
CA TYR A 89 4.17 -1.79 -9.34
C TYR A 89 5.23 -2.58 -10.12
N HIS A 90 4.82 -3.45 -11.04
CA HIS A 90 5.73 -4.18 -11.91
C HIS A 90 6.48 -3.21 -12.85
N HIS A 91 5.78 -2.25 -13.45
CA HIS A 91 6.39 -1.21 -14.28
C HIS A 91 7.35 -0.32 -13.49
N LEU A 92 7.00 0.06 -12.26
CA LEU A 92 7.87 0.82 -11.37
C LEU A 92 9.15 0.05 -11.02
N ASP A 93 9.06 -1.26 -10.76
CA ASP A 93 10.23 -2.11 -10.55
C ASP A 93 11.13 -2.18 -11.79
N ALA A 94 10.53 -2.33 -12.98
CA ALA A 94 11.25 -2.40 -14.25
C ALA A 94 11.91 -1.07 -14.65
N THR A 95 11.36 0.06 -14.18
CA THR A 95 11.81 1.42 -14.55
C THR A 95 12.72 2.05 -13.48
N LYS A 96 13.06 1.30 -12.41
CA LYS A 96 14.04 1.72 -11.39
C LYS A 96 15.33 2.19 -12.06
N GLY A 97 15.57 3.51 -12.05
CA GLY A 97 16.75 4.14 -12.64
C GLY A 97 16.48 5.20 -13.71
N ARG A 98 15.24 5.36 -14.20
CA ARG A 98 14.88 6.51 -15.05
C ARG A 98 14.42 7.68 -14.16
N PHE A 99 15.06 8.84 -14.29
CA PHE A 99 14.70 10.06 -13.56
C PHE A 99 13.23 10.42 -13.82
N MET A 100 12.39 10.28 -12.80
CA MET A 100 11.04 10.87 -12.82
C MET A 100 11.16 12.34 -12.40
N GLN A 101 10.55 13.22 -13.20
CA GLN A 101 10.56 14.66 -13.02
C GLN A 101 10.01 15.04 -11.64
N ASP A 102 10.71 15.94 -10.93
CA ASP A 102 10.42 16.34 -9.55
C ASP A 102 8.94 16.75 -9.40
N SER A 103 8.16 15.96 -8.66
CA SER A 103 6.83 16.37 -8.23
C SER A 103 6.97 17.45 -7.14
N PRO A 104 6.21 18.55 -7.20
CA PRO A 104 6.32 19.64 -6.23
C PRO A 104 6.12 19.12 -4.80
N ARG A 105 7.04 19.47 -3.91
CA ARG A 105 6.97 19.06 -2.49
C ARG A 105 5.73 19.69 -1.87
N LEU A 106 4.91 18.87 -1.19
CA LEU A 106 3.85 19.36 -0.32
C LEU A 106 4.48 20.27 0.75
N SER A 107 4.04 21.52 0.82
CA SER A 107 4.48 22.45 1.85
C SER A 107 4.01 21.94 3.21
N ILE A 108 4.93 21.86 4.15
CA ILE A 108 4.59 21.56 5.55
C ILE A 108 4.00 22.85 6.11
N ALA A 109 2.75 22.83 6.55
CA ALA A 109 2.16 23.94 7.29
C ALA A 109 3.00 24.22 8.55
N ARG A 110 3.36 25.49 8.76
CA ARG A 110 4.10 25.95 9.93
C ARG A 110 3.20 25.97 11.16
#